data_AF-A0A0A2TP12-F1
#
_entry.id   AF-A0A0A2TP12-F1
#
_cell.length_a   1.000
_cell.length_b   1.000
_cell.length_c   1.000
_cell.angle_alpha   90.00
_cell.angle_beta   90.00
_cell.angle_gamma   90.00
#
_symmetry.space_group_name_H-M   'P 1'
#
loop_
_entity.id
_entity.type
_entity.pdbx_description
1 polymer ?
#
loop_
_entity_poly.entity_id
_entity_poly.type
_entity_poly.pdbx_seq_one_letter_code
_entity_poly.pdbx_strand_id
1 'polypeptide(L)'
;MNYDKSFIEVQFPVSKVSKESYKERKAVAGQTLTGLGKWWGRKPLVLVRAALLGLLLPATDEPKKDMEIFLKIMSMDKEGLLNRKTKSIPVKDAFDILTTRECEQYFTEKKGELTPVWKAGISAAEKATALEEAWSRMSYDQKLTYCVRPEEYANDSPAVWKEINAHLGTKANNLQELTAELGKMRFGREPIVGDCFCGGGSIPFEAARMGCDTFASDLNPIAGLLTWADLNIAGASDEKIAKLREFQQKVYDAVD
;
A
#
# COMPACT_ATOMS: atom_id res chain seq x y z
N MET A 1 -7.83 15.88 -21.67
CA MET A 1 -8.36 14.59 -21.16
C MET A 1 -9.86 14.66 -21.07
N ASN A 2 -10.54 13.58 -21.42
CA ASN A 2 -11.95 13.45 -21.15
C ASN A 2 -12.14 12.95 -19.70
N TYR A 3 -12.96 13.65 -18.90
CA TYR A 3 -13.30 13.29 -17.52
C TYR A 3 -14.73 12.75 -17.37
N ASP A 4 -15.45 12.54 -18.47
CA ASP A 4 -16.82 12.02 -18.50
C ASP A 4 -16.94 10.69 -17.77
N LYS A 5 -15.92 9.84 -17.86
CA LYS A 5 -15.80 8.57 -17.13
C LYS A 5 -14.60 8.56 -16.21
N SER A 6 -14.77 7.93 -15.05
CA SER A 6 -13.69 7.60 -14.14
C SER A 6 -13.08 6.24 -14.49
N PHE A 7 -11.83 6.04 -14.08
CA PHE A 7 -11.11 4.79 -14.28
C PHE A 7 -11.93 3.59 -13.77
N ILE A 8 -12.47 3.68 -12.56
CA ILE A 8 -13.21 2.58 -11.91
C ILE A 8 -14.49 2.16 -12.64
N GLU A 9 -15.11 3.06 -13.42
CA GLU A 9 -16.28 2.74 -14.24
C GLU A 9 -15.93 1.91 -15.49
N VAL A 10 -14.67 1.95 -15.92
CA VAL A 10 -14.20 1.26 -17.13
C VAL A 10 -13.37 0.02 -16.77
N GLN A 11 -12.53 0.12 -15.74
CA GLN A 11 -11.63 -0.94 -15.33
C GLN A 11 -11.18 -0.78 -13.87
N PHE A 12 -10.90 -1.90 -13.22
CA PHE A 12 -10.37 -1.89 -11.85
C PHE A 12 -9.55 -3.16 -11.61
N PRO A 13 -8.34 -3.08 -11.01
CA PRO A 13 -7.49 -4.24 -10.79
C PRO A 13 -7.94 -5.10 -9.60
N VAL A 14 -9.17 -5.64 -9.67
CA VAL A 14 -9.85 -6.39 -8.60
C VAL A 14 -8.94 -7.46 -7.99
N SER A 15 -8.24 -8.24 -8.81
CA SER A 15 -7.35 -9.30 -8.32
C SER A 15 -6.21 -8.76 -7.43
N LYS A 16 -5.48 -7.74 -7.88
CA LYS A 16 -4.35 -7.17 -7.11
C LYS A 16 -4.83 -6.47 -5.84
N VAL A 17 -5.88 -5.67 -5.94
CA VAL A 17 -6.47 -4.97 -4.79
C VAL A 17 -6.97 -5.97 -3.74
N SER A 18 -7.56 -7.09 -4.17
CA SER A 18 -8.04 -8.14 -3.26
C SER A 18 -6.89 -8.82 -2.51
N LYS A 19 -5.77 -9.10 -3.18
CA LYS A 19 -4.58 -9.72 -2.59
C LYS A 19 -3.91 -8.80 -1.57
N GLU A 20 -3.79 -7.51 -1.88
CA GLU A 20 -3.25 -6.51 -0.96
C GLU A 20 -4.18 -6.28 0.24
N SER A 21 -5.49 -6.23 -0.01
CA SER A 21 -6.51 -6.15 1.04
C SER A 21 -6.44 -7.34 2.00
N TYR A 22 -6.21 -8.55 1.47
CA TYR A 22 -6.05 -9.75 2.27
C TYR A 22 -4.78 -9.69 3.14
N LYS A 23 -3.66 -9.19 2.60
CA LYS A 23 -2.43 -8.95 3.35
C LYS A 23 -2.67 -8.03 4.54
N GLU A 24 -3.38 -6.91 4.34
CA GLU A 24 -3.73 -5.99 5.43
C GLU A 24 -4.61 -6.67 6.48
N ARG A 25 -5.68 -7.37 6.06
CA ARG A 25 -6.57 -8.11 6.98
C ARG A 25 -5.84 -9.12 7.85
N LYS A 26 -4.82 -9.80 7.29
CA LYS A 26 -4.01 -10.79 8.00
C LYS A 26 -2.92 -10.19 8.89
N ALA A 27 -2.71 -8.87 8.87
CA ALA A 27 -1.67 -8.23 9.68
C ALA A 27 -2.01 -8.15 11.18
N VAL A 28 -3.25 -8.44 11.59
CA VAL A 28 -3.72 -8.37 13.00
C VAL A 28 -3.34 -7.04 13.66
N ALA A 29 -2.36 -7.04 14.58
CA ALA A 29 -1.87 -5.85 15.28
C ALA A 29 -1.09 -4.89 14.37
N GLY A 30 -0.60 -5.37 13.23
CA GLY A 30 0.07 -4.55 12.23
C GLY A 30 -0.87 -3.73 11.35
N GLN A 31 -2.20 -3.83 11.51
CA GLN A 31 -3.15 -2.94 10.84
C GLN A 31 -3.11 -1.55 11.46
N THR A 32 -2.95 -0.51 10.64
CA THR A 32 -2.78 0.88 11.09
C THR A 32 -3.83 1.33 12.10
N LEU A 33 -5.11 1.06 11.84
CA LEU A 33 -6.21 1.54 12.68
C LEU A 33 -6.58 0.58 13.84
N THR A 34 -6.08 -0.65 13.85
CA THR A 34 -6.42 -1.63 14.93
C THR A 34 -5.77 -1.26 16.26
N GLY A 35 -4.68 -0.49 16.24
CA GLY A 35 -4.01 -0.04 17.46
C GLY A 35 -4.87 0.86 18.37
N LEU A 36 -5.84 1.61 17.82
CA LEU A 36 -6.70 2.53 18.58
C LEU A 36 -8.00 1.89 19.09
N GLY A 37 -8.48 0.85 18.40
CA GLY A 37 -9.66 0.11 18.78
C GLY A 37 -10.16 -0.82 17.68
N LYS A 38 -10.88 -1.87 18.07
CA LYS A 38 -11.46 -2.84 17.13
C LYS A 38 -12.87 -2.40 16.74
N TRP A 39 -13.13 -2.26 15.44
CA TRP A 39 -14.47 -2.07 14.88
C TRP A 39 -14.79 -3.16 13.86
N TRP A 40 -16.01 -3.72 13.89
CA TRP A 40 -16.39 -4.86 13.04
C TRP A 40 -16.47 -4.52 11.55
N GLY A 41 -16.74 -3.26 11.20
CA GLY A 41 -16.98 -2.80 9.82
C GLY A 41 -15.76 -2.20 9.10
N ARG A 42 -14.53 -2.38 9.61
CA ARG A 42 -13.33 -1.72 9.04
C ARG A 42 -13.08 -2.17 7.60
N LYS A 43 -12.77 -1.26 6.68
CA LYS A 43 -12.38 -1.57 5.29
C LYS A 43 -10.84 -1.50 5.16
N PRO A 44 -10.19 -2.37 4.38
CA PRO A 44 -8.75 -2.27 4.14
C PRO A 44 -8.39 -0.90 3.56
N LEU A 45 -7.38 -0.22 4.11
CA LEU A 45 -6.93 1.09 3.64
C LEU A 45 -6.51 1.05 2.17
N VAL A 46 -5.82 -0.01 1.76
CA VAL A 46 -5.42 -0.18 0.35
C VAL A 46 -6.62 -0.25 -0.60
N LEU A 47 -7.73 -0.85 -0.18
CA LEU A 47 -8.97 -0.89 -0.96
C LEU A 47 -9.58 0.50 -1.07
N VAL A 48 -9.65 1.24 0.05
CA VAL A 48 -10.17 2.61 0.06
C VAL A 48 -9.34 3.50 -0.86
N ARG A 49 -8.01 3.48 -0.74
CA ARG A 49 -7.10 4.23 -1.61
C ARG A 49 -7.34 3.91 -3.08
N ALA A 50 -7.41 2.62 -3.42
CA ALA A 50 -7.65 2.18 -4.79
C ALA A 50 -9.00 2.70 -5.33
N ALA A 51 -10.06 2.65 -4.51
CA ALA A 51 -11.38 3.13 -4.91
C ALA A 51 -11.41 4.66 -5.12
N LEU A 52 -10.85 5.44 -4.19
CA LEU A 52 -10.75 6.89 -4.30
C LEU A 52 -9.94 7.30 -5.52
N LEU A 53 -8.78 6.66 -5.72
CA LEU A 53 -7.94 6.89 -6.87
C LEU A 53 -8.65 6.51 -8.18
N GLY A 54 -9.39 5.41 -8.19
CA GLY A 54 -10.18 4.96 -9.33
C GLY A 54 -11.33 5.91 -9.70
N LEU A 55 -11.89 6.65 -8.73
CA LEU A 55 -12.88 7.70 -8.97
C LEU A 55 -12.25 8.98 -9.53
N LEU A 56 -11.01 9.28 -9.15
CA LEU A 56 -10.30 10.50 -9.55
C LEU A 56 -9.65 10.37 -10.93
N LEU A 57 -9.03 9.23 -11.23
CA LEU A 57 -8.35 9.03 -12.52
C LEU A 57 -9.35 9.08 -13.68
N PRO A 58 -9.00 9.76 -14.79
CA PRO A 58 -9.80 9.67 -16.01
C PRO A 58 -9.68 8.28 -16.62
N ALA A 59 -10.72 7.85 -17.33
CA ALA A 59 -10.60 6.76 -18.28
C ALA A 59 -10.26 7.34 -19.66
N THR A 60 -9.04 7.11 -20.14
CA THR A 60 -8.56 7.61 -21.43
C THR A 60 -8.83 6.61 -22.56
N ASP A 61 -8.45 6.98 -23.79
CA ASP A 61 -8.48 6.08 -24.94
C ASP A 61 -7.35 5.03 -24.92
N GLU A 62 -6.48 5.07 -23.89
CA GLU A 62 -5.37 4.13 -23.68
C GLU A 62 -5.54 3.31 -22.40
N PRO A 63 -6.54 2.39 -22.33
CA PRO A 63 -6.89 1.70 -21.09
C PRO A 63 -5.76 0.87 -20.50
N LYS A 64 -4.87 0.31 -21.34
CA LYS A 64 -3.67 -0.38 -20.85
C LYS A 64 -2.74 0.57 -20.10
N LYS A 65 -2.53 1.77 -20.63
CA LYS A 65 -1.66 2.77 -20.01
C LYS A 65 -2.27 3.31 -18.73
N ASP A 66 -3.59 3.54 -18.71
CA ASP A 66 -4.31 3.90 -17.49
C ASP A 66 -4.10 2.87 -16.37
N MET A 67 -4.20 1.57 -16.69
CA MET A 67 -3.96 0.50 -15.72
C MET A 67 -2.51 0.48 -15.24
N GLU A 68 -1.53 0.66 -16.13
CA GLU A 68 -0.12 0.75 -15.74
C GLU A 68 0.13 1.90 -14.76
N ILE A 69 -0.43 3.07 -15.06
CA ILE A 69 -0.26 4.28 -14.25
C ILE A 69 -1.00 4.15 -12.92
N PHE A 70 -2.21 3.60 -12.91
CA PHE A 70 -2.93 3.26 -11.67
C PHE A 70 -2.08 2.35 -10.78
N LEU A 71 -1.51 1.28 -11.34
CA LEU A 71 -0.67 0.34 -10.58
C LEU A 71 0.63 0.99 -10.10
N LYS A 72 1.23 1.90 -10.86
CA LYS A 72 2.41 2.67 -10.43
C LYS A 72 2.10 3.59 -9.26
N ILE A 73 0.99 4.34 -9.32
CA ILE A 73 0.55 5.21 -8.20
C ILE A 73 0.31 4.36 -6.95
N MET A 74 -0.31 3.19 -7.10
CA MET A 74 -0.54 2.25 -6.01
C MET A 74 0.69 1.42 -5.62
N SER A 75 1.84 1.60 -6.28
CA SER A 75 3.05 0.77 -6.08
C SER A 75 2.78 -0.74 -6.15
N MET A 76 1.86 -1.15 -7.03
CA MET A 76 1.42 -2.53 -7.28
C MET A 76 1.95 -3.08 -8.63
N ASP A 77 2.74 -2.28 -9.33
CA ASP A 77 3.48 -2.65 -10.52
C ASP A 77 4.76 -3.42 -10.16
N LYS A 78 5.54 -3.84 -11.17
CA LYS A 78 6.74 -4.67 -10.96
C LYS A 78 7.81 -3.94 -10.16
N GLU A 79 8.05 -2.67 -10.48
CA GLU A 79 9.04 -1.83 -9.82
C GLU A 79 8.59 -1.48 -8.40
N GLY A 80 7.32 -1.09 -8.24
CA GLY A 80 6.71 -0.85 -6.92
C GLY A 80 6.84 -2.04 -5.97
N LEU A 81 6.60 -3.27 -6.45
CA LEU A 81 6.81 -4.47 -5.62
C LEU A 81 8.26 -4.67 -5.20
N LEU A 82 9.21 -4.42 -6.11
CA LEU A 82 10.64 -4.54 -5.80
C LEU A 82 11.05 -3.50 -4.75
N ASN A 83 10.63 -2.25 -4.91
CA ASN A 83 10.92 -1.17 -3.98
C ASN A 83 10.27 -1.39 -2.60
N ARG A 84 9.12 -2.06 -2.57
CA ARG A 84 8.43 -2.45 -1.34
C ARG A 84 9.02 -3.69 -0.67
N LYS A 85 9.93 -4.43 -1.30
CA LYS A 85 10.51 -5.66 -0.76
C LYS A 85 11.50 -5.33 0.36
N THR A 86 11.10 -5.58 1.60
CA THR A 86 11.94 -5.32 2.79
C THR A 86 12.50 -6.57 3.42
N LYS A 87 11.90 -7.74 3.15
CA LYS A 87 12.35 -9.02 3.68
C LYS A 87 13.25 -9.76 2.69
N SER A 88 14.30 -10.38 3.21
CA SER A 88 15.10 -11.34 2.44
C SER A 88 14.28 -12.60 2.13
N ILE A 89 14.50 -13.17 0.95
CA ILE A 89 13.86 -14.42 0.55
C ILE A 89 14.62 -15.58 1.24
N PRO A 90 13.95 -16.43 2.03
CA PRO A 90 14.56 -17.62 2.60
C PRO A 90 15.10 -18.55 1.51
N VAL A 91 16.20 -19.24 1.82
CA VAL A 91 16.85 -20.17 0.88
C VAL A 91 15.89 -21.25 0.39
N LYS A 92 15.04 -21.75 1.29
CA LYS A 92 13.99 -22.72 0.96
C LYS A 92 13.01 -22.20 -0.07
N ASP A 93 12.49 -20.98 0.14
CA ASP A 93 11.52 -20.38 -0.76
C ASP A 93 12.12 -20.12 -2.16
N ALA A 94 13.42 -19.76 -2.21
CA ALA A 94 14.13 -19.65 -3.48
C ALA A 94 14.32 -21.02 -4.16
N PHE A 95 14.71 -22.04 -3.40
CA PHE A 95 14.86 -23.42 -3.88
C PHE A 95 13.56 -23.98 -4.47
N ASP A 96 12.43 -23.71 -3.83
CA ASP A 96 11.11 -24.20 -4.26
C ASP A 96 10.62 -23.52 -5.58
N ILE A 97 11.22 -22.39 -5.97
CA ILE A 97 10.84 -21.61 -7.17
C ILE A 97 11.83 -21.77 -8.33
N LEU A 98 13.10 -22.01 -8.02
CA LEU A 98 14.14 -22.17 -9.02
C LEU A 98 13.98 -23.47 -9.82
N THR A 99 14.44 -23.46 -11.06
CA THR A 99 14.43 -24.66 -11.91
C THR A 99 15.46 -25.67 -11.42
N THR A 100 15.30 -26.94 -11.78
CA THR A 100 16.26 -28.00 -11.41
C THR A 100 17.69 -27.64 -11.78
N ARG A 101 17.91 -27.10 -12.98
CA ARG A 101 19.24 -26.68 -13.46
C ARG A 101 19.84 -25.54 -12.63
N GLU A 102 19.03 -24.58 -12.23
CA GLU A 102 19.49 -23.49 -11.34
C GLU A 102 19.76 -24.02 -9.93
N CYS A 103 18.94 -24.97 -9.46
CA CYS A 103 19.18 -25.60 -8.18
C CYS A 103 20.47 -26.43 -8.19
N GLU A 104 20.75 -27.16 -9.27
CA GLU A 104 22.04 -27.82 -9.50
C GLU A 104 23.19 -26.82 -9.57
N GLN A 105 22.98 -25.60 -10.06
CA GLN A 105 24.01 -24.58 -10.10
C GLN A 105 24.33 -24.05 -8.69
N TYR A 106 23.32 -23.71 -7.90
CA TYR A 106 23.49 -22.92 -6.68
C TYR A 106 23.46 -23.71 -5.37
N PHE A 107 22.82 -24.88 -5.33
CA PHE A 107 22.59 -25.63 -4.10
C PHE A 107 23.34 -26.97 -4.05
N THR A 108 23.49 -27.51 -2.84
CA THR A 108 24.19 -28.76 -2.60
C THR A 108 23.32 -29.97 -2.90
N GLU A 109 23.97 -31.04 -3.34
CA GLU A 109 23.37 -32.35 -3.52
C GLU A 109 23.86 -33.29 -2.41
N LYS A 110 22.94 -34.06 -1.82
CA LYS A 110 23.26 -35.05 -0.80
C LYS A 110 22.54 -36.36 -1.14
N LYS A 111 23.32 -37.43 -1.32
CA LYS A 111 22.80 -38.77 -1.67
C LYS A 111 21.92 -38.81 -2.94
N GLY A 112 22.24 -38.00 -3.95
CA GLY A 112 21.47 -37.97 -5.20
C GLY A 112 20.29 -36.99 -5.21
N GLU A 113 20.05 -36.26 -4.12
CA GLU A 113 18.95 -35.31 -4.00
C GLU A 113 19.46 -33.89 -3.74
N LEU A 114 18.91 -32.90 -4.45
CA LEU A 114 19.18 -31.48 -4.23
C LEU A 114 18.55 -31.03 -2.92
N THR A 115 19.29 -30.21 -2.16
CA THR A 115 18.84 -29.71 -0.85
C THR A 115 18.86 -28.18 -0.83
N PRO A 116 18.02 -27.49 -0.04
CA PRO A 116 17.96 -26.03 0.02
C PRO A 116 19.12 -25.45 0.86
N VAL A 117 20.35 -25.84 0.55
CA VAL A 117 21.59 -25.39 1.19
C VAL A 117 22.55 -24.93 0.10
N TRP A 118 23.07 -23.71 0.23
CA TRP A 118 24.01 -23.14 -0.72
C TRP A 118 25.27 -24.00 -0.89
N LYS A 119 25.79 -24.12 -2.12
CA LYS A 119 27.08 -24.76 -2.37
C LYS A 119 28.22 -24.08 -1.61
N ALA A 120 29.21 -24.87 -1.20
CA ALA A 120 30.44 -24.33 -0.62
C ALA A 120 31.17 -23.44 -1.63
N GLY A 121 31.59 -22.25 -1.20
CA GLY A 121 32.31 -21.29 -2.05
C GLY A 121 31.44 -20.40 -2.95
N ILE A 122 30.11 -20.52 -2.92
CA ILE A 122 29.23 -19.63 -3.71
C ILE A 122 29.36 -18.18 -3.23
N SER A 123 29.55 -17.27 -4.18
CA SER A 123 29.73 -15.84 -3.93
C SER A 123 28.42 -15.17 -3.51
N ALA A 124 28.52 -14.00 -2.88
CA ALA A 124 27.35 -13.17 -2.57
C ALA A 124 26.60 -12.73 -3.83
N ALA A 125 27.32 -12.49 -4.94
CA ALA A 125 26.73 -12.11 -6.22
C ALA A 125 25.89 -13.24 -6.81
N GLU A 126 26.40 -14.48 -6.81
CA GLU A 126 25.64 -15.65 -7.29
C GLU A 126 24.39 -15.91 -6.44
N LYS A 127 24.48 -15.75 -5.11
CA LYS A 127 23.30 -15.81 -4.24
C LYS A 127 22.28 -14.73 -4.61
N ALA A 128 22.73 -13.49 -4.84
CA ALA A 128 21.84 -12.41 -5.23
C ALA A 128 21.14 -12.71 -6.57
N THR A 129 21.87 -13.21 -7.56
CA THR A 129 21.31 -13.66 -8.85
C THR A 129 20.26 -14.74 -8.64
N ALA A 130 20.55 -15.78 -7.86
CA ALA A 130 19.58 -16.85 -7.58
C ALA A 130 18.31 -16.31 -6.91
N LEU A 131 18.44 -15.37 -5.98
CA LEU A 131 17.29 -14.74 -5.31
C LEU A 131 16.50 -13.81 -6.23
N GLU A 132 17.15 -13.12 -7.17
CA GLU A 132 16.51 -12.28 -8.19
C GLU A 132 15.73 -13.14 -9.20
N GLU A 133 16.31 -14.26 -9.64
CA GLU A 133 15.65 -15.24 -10.50
C GLU A 133 14.44 -15.86 -9.81
N ALA A 134 14.57 -16.25 -8.53
CA ALA A 134 13.43 -16.72 -7.75
C ALA A 134 12.35 -15.63 -7.65
N TRP A 135 12.73 -14.40 -7.32
CA TRP A 135 11.80 -13.27 -7.26
C TRP A 135 11.09 -13.03 -8.58
N SER A 136 11.78 -13.08 -9.71
CA SER A 136 11.18 -12.80 -11.03
C SER A 136 10.03 -13.78 -11.32
N ARG A 137 10.18 -15.05 -10.94
CA ARG A 137 9.22 -16.15 -11.15
C ARG A 137 8.15 -16.29 -10.08
N MET A 138 8.32 -15.66 -8.92
CA MET A 138 7.28 -15.64 -7.88
C MET A 138 5.98 -15.01 -8.38
N SER A 139 4.86 -15.63 -7.99
CA SER A 139 3.52 -15.05 -8.13
C SER A 139 3.39 -13.76 -7.32
N TYR A 140 2.37 -12.96 -7.62
CA TYR A 140 2.08 -11.73 -6.88
C TYR A 140 1.90 -12.00 -5.37
N ASP A 141 1.16 -13.06 -5.00
CA ASP A 141 0.88 -13.39 -3.60
C ASP A 141 2.14 -13.78 -2.84
N GLN A 142 3.04 -14.53 -3.48
CA GLN A 142 4.34 -14.88 -2.89
C GLN A 142 5.16 -13.61 -2.65
N LYS A 143 5.23 -12.70 -3.63
CA LYS A 143 5.94 -11.42 -3.51
C LYS A 143 5.43 -10.60 -2.33
N LEU A 144 4.10 -10.54 -2.15
CA LEU A 144 3.48 -9.81 -1.05
C LEU A 144 3.95 -10.27 0.33
N THR A 145 4.37 -11.52 0.52
CA THR A 145 4.87 -11.98 1.83
C THR A 145 6.15 -11.25 2.29
N TYR A 146 6.94 -10.78 1.31
CA TYR A 146 8.21 -10.08 1.50
C TYR A 146 8.12 -8.56 1.40
N CYS A 147 6.99 -8.03 0.91
CA CYS A 147 6.76 -6.59 0.76
C CYS A 147 6.13 -5.96 2.00
N VAL A 148 6.39 -4.67 2.24
CA VAL A 148 5.49 -3.80 3.01
C VAL A 148 4.21 -3.50 2.22
N ARG A 149 3.15 -3.03 2.89
CA ARG A 149 1.89 -2.70 2.22
C ARG A 149 2.01 -1.39 1.42
N PRO A 150 1.17 -1.15 0.39
CA PRO A 150 1.25 0.06 -0.42
C PRO A 150 1.17 1.36 0.40
N GLU A 151 0.36 1.37 1.44
CA GLU A 151 0.15 2.52 2.32
C GLU A 151 1.28 2.77 3.32
N GLU A 152 2.22 1.84 3.44
CA GLU A 152 3.43 1.96 4.29
C GLU A 152 4.65 2.45 3.49
N TYR A 153 4.57 2.45 2.15
CA TYR A 153 5.66 2.83 1.27
C TYR A 153 5.47 4.25 0.71
N ALA A 154 6.46 5.10 0.92
CA ALA A 154 6.54 6.41 0.28
C ALA A 154 7.22 6.25 -1.09
N ASN A 155 6.49 6.52 -2.17
CA ASN A 155 7.05 6.52 -3.51
C ASN A 155 7.64 7.89 -3.84
N ASP A 156 8.94 8.03 -3.59
CA ASP A 156 9.66 9.29 -3.79
C ASP A 156 10.46 9.30 -5.11
N SER A 157 10.21 8.35 -6.03
CA SER A 157 10.98 8.21 -7.27
C SER A 157 10.60 9.28 -8.29
N PRO A 158 11.50 10.22 -8.64
CA PRO A 158 11.19 11.29 -9.60
C PRO A 158 10.92 10.73 -11.01
N ALA A 159 11.55 9.60 -11.36
CA ALA A 159 11.34 8.94 -12.64
C ALA A 159 9.91 8.38 -12.77
N VAL A 160 9.38 7.78 -11.70
CA VAL A 160 8.02 7.26 -11.66
C VAL A 160 7.02 8.42 -11.73
N TRP A 161 7.21 9.48 -10.96
CA TRP A 161 6.35 10.67 -11.01
C TRP A 161 6.37 11.37 -12.36
N LYS A 162 7.53 11.42 -13.04
CA LYS A 162 7.62 11.94 -14.41
C LYS A 162 6.72 11.16 -15.37
N GLU A 163 6.68 9.84 -15.27
CA GLU A 163 5.83 9.00 -16.11
C GLU A 163 4.34 9.17 -15.79
N ILE A 164 3.99 9.20 -14.50
CA ILE A 164 2.62 9.46 -14.02
C ILE A 164 2.12 10.80 -14.56
N ASN A 165 2.91 11.86 -14.39
CA ASN A 165 2.60 13.22 -14.82
C ASN A 165 2.50 13.34 -16.34
N ALA A 166 3.37 12.67 -17.09
CA ALA A 166 3.31 12.67 -18.55
C ALA A 166 2.01 12.04 -19.05
N HIS A 167 1.56 10.95 -18.42
CA HIS A 167 0.29 10.32 -18.79
C HIS A 167 -0.90 11.15 -18.35
N LEU A 168 -0.92 11.66 -17.12
CA LEU A 168 -2.08 12.32 -16.50
C LEU A 168 -2.17 13.84 -16.77
N GLY A 169 -1.15 14.44 -17.36
CA GLY A 169 -1.09 15.89 -17.57
C GLY A 169 -0.95 16.70 -16.27
N THR A 170 -0.37 16.10 -15.24
CA THR A 170 -0.18 16.69 -13.89
C THR A 170 1.28 17.10 -13.66
N LYS A 171 1.59 17.69 -12.50
CA LYS A 171 2.95 18.06 -12.05
C LYS A 171 3.26 17.61 -10.62
N ALA A 172 2.54 16.61 -10.13
CA ALA A 172 2.61 16.11 -8.77
C ALA A 172 3.89 15.31 -8.49
N ASN A 173 4.38 15.38 -7.25
CA ASN A 173 5.54 14.64 -6.75
C ASN A 173 5.19 13.67 -5.62
N ASN A 174 3.92 13.64 -5.20
CA ASN A 174 3.38 12.76 -4.17
C ASN A 174 1.88 12.56 -4.41
N LEU A 175 1.30 11.62 -3.65
CA LEU A 175 -0.12 11.25 -3.79
C LEU A 175 -1.06 12.42 -3.46
N GLN A 176 -0.67 13.30 -2.55
CA GLN A 176 -1.49 14.44 -2.11
C GLN A 176 -1.58 15.50 -3.20
N GLU A 177 -0.44 15.89 -3.78
CA GLU A 177 -0.39 16.80 -4.94
C GLU A 177 -1.18 16.23 -6.11
N LEU A 178 -1.03 14.93 -6.39
CA LEU A 178 -1.75 14.27 -7.47
C LEU A 178 -3.26 14.32 -7.23
N THR A 179 -3.69 13.99 -6.01
CA THR A 179 -5.11 14.03 -5.62
C THR A 179 -5.69 15.43 -5.77
N ALA A 180 -4.96 16.46 -5.34
CA ALA A 180 -5.39 17.85 -5.48
C ALA A 180 -5.48 18.29 -6.95
N GLU A 181 -4.49 17.97 -7.78
CA GLU A 181 -4.49 18.30 -9.21
C GLU A 181 -5.62 17.58 -9.94
N LEU A 182 -5.79 16.27 -9.73
CA LEU A 182 -6.87 15.50 -10.33
C LEU A 182 -8.25 15.99 -9.89
N GLY A 183 -8.40 16.38 -8.62
CA GLY A 183 -9.61 17.04 -8.12
C GLY A 183 -9.91 18.32 -8.86
N LYS A 184 -8.91 19.21 -9.01
CA LYS A 184 -9.08 20.48 -9.74
C LYS A 184 -9.45 20.23 -11.21
N MET A 185 -8.84 19.25 -11.86
CA MET A 185 -9.15 18.90 -13.24
C MET A 185 -10.55 18.30 -13.40
N ARG A 186 -11.01 17.45 -12.48
CA ARG A 186 -12.29 16.75 -12.56
C ARG A 186 -13.47 17.55 -12.01
N PHE A 187 -13.28 18.28 -10.93
CA PHE A 187 -14.33 18.93 -10.15
C PHE A 187 -14.17 20.45 -10.03
N GLY A 188 -13.07 21.04 -10.53
CA GLY A 188 -12.76 22.46 -10.39
C GLY A 188 -12.33 22.89 -8.99
N ARG A 189 -12.11 21.94 -8.06
CA ARG A 189 -11.73 22.17 -6.66
C ARG A 189 -11.01 20.95 -6.09
N GLU A 190 -10.49 21.07 -4.88
CA GLU A 190 -9.92 19.91 -4.18
C GLU A 190 -11.00 18.85 -3.90
N PRO A 191 -10.66 17.54 -3.94
CA PRO A 191 -11.64 16.49 -3.74
C PRO A 191 -12.22 16.54 -2.33
N ILE A 192 -13.55 16.44 -2.23
CA ILE A 192 -14.26 16.29 -0.96
C ILE A 192 -14.80 14.87 -0.85
N VAL A 193 -14.46 14.18 0.24
CA VAL A 193 -14.95 12.84 0.57
C VAL A 193 -15.86 12.91 1.79
N GLY A 194 -17.09 12.43 1.63
CA GLY A 194 -18.06 12.29 2.71
C GLY A 194 -18.35 10.82 3.03
N ASP A 195 -18.25 10.42 4.30
CA ASP A 195 -18.66 9.10 4.78
C ASP A 195 -19.67 9.24 5.92
N CYS A 196 -20.94 8.97 5.63
CA CYS A 196 -22.03 9.09 6.60
C CYS A 196 -22.18 7.88 7.55
N PHE A 197 -21.41 6.80 7.32
CA PHE A 197 -21.40 5.58 8.12
C PHE A 197 -19.96 5.09 8.31
N CYS A 198 -19.13 5.97 8.89
CA CYS A 198 -17.68 5.80 8.85
C CYS A 198 -17.16 4.62 9.68
N GLY A 199 -17.91 4.18 10.69
CA GLY A 199 -17.57 3.04 11.52
C GLY A 199 -16.17 3.17 12.13
N GLY A 200 -15.26 2.31 11.67
CA GLY A 200 -13.87 2.27 12.15
C GLY A 200 -12.91 3.16 11.36
N GLY A 201 -13.41 4.24 10.75
CA GLY A 201 -12.61 5.35 10.23
C GLY A 201 -11.85 5.14 8.91
N SER A 202 -11.92 3.96 8.26
CA SER A 202 -11.04 3.66 7.12
C SER A 202 -11.15 4.61 5.94
N ILE A 203 -12.38 4.95 5.54
CA ILE A 203 -12.63 5.86 4.41
C ILE A 203 -12.10 7.25 4.72
N PRO A 204 -12.54 7.90 5.82
CA PRO A 204 -12.07 9.24 6.10
C PRO A 204 -10.58 9.30 6.43
N PHE A 205 -10.02 8.31 7.11
CA PHE A 205 -8.59 8.26 7.39
C PHE A 205 -7.75 8.23 6.11
N GLU A 206 -8.08 7.32 5.18
CA GLU A 206 -7.31 7.21 3.94
C GLU A 206 -7.56 8.41 3.00
N ALA A 207 -8.78 8.93 2.95
CA ALA A 207 -9.09 10.15 2.20
C ALA A 207 -8.26 11.35 2.69
N ALA A 208 -8.19 11.55 4.01
CA ALA A 208 -7.37 12.59 4.62
C ALA A 208 -5.87 12.37 4.31
N ARG A 209 -5.38 11.12 4.37
CA ARG A 209 -3.99 10.79 3.98
C ARG A 209 -3.68 11.09 2.52
N MET A 210 -4.67 10.94 1.64
CA MET A 210 -4.57 11.31 0.23
C MET A 210 -4.67 12.82 -0.02
N GLY A 211 -4.92 13.64 1.01
CA GLY A 211 -5.05 15.09 0.87
C GLY A 211 -6.45 15.56 0.47
N CYS A 212 -7.48 14.72 0.62
CA CYS A 212 -8.87 15.14 0.40
C CYS A 212 -9.42 15.90 1.60
N ASP A 213 -10.26 16.91 1.34
CA ASP A 213 -11.18 17.44 2.34
C ASP A 213 -12.15 16.33 2.76
N THR A 214 -12.19 16.02 4.04
CA THR A 214 -12.85 14.80 4.51
C THR A 214 -13.86 15.09 5.61
N PHE A 215 -15.09 14.63 5.41
CA PHE A 215 -16.18 14.73 6.37
C PHE A 215 -16.69 13.33 6.70
N ALA A 216 -16.82 13.04 7.99
CA ALA A 216 -17.29 11.74 8.45
C ALA A 216 -18.31 11.89 9.57
N SER A 217 -19.32 11.03 9.55
CA SER A 217 -20.29 10.88 10.63
C SER A 217 -20.59 9.41 10.89
N ASP A 218 -21.02 9.12 12.11
CA ASP A 218 -21.63 7.83 12.45
C ASP A 218 -22.69 8.08 13.54
N LEU A 219 -23.77 7.30 13.51
CA LEU A 219 -24.78 7.34 14.58
C LEU A 219 -24.24 6.73 15.88
N ASN A 220 -23.26 5.83 15.79
CA ASN A 220 -22.66 5.22 16.95
C ASN A 220 -21.55 6.13 17.51
N PRO A 221 -21.65 6.60 18.77
CA PRO A 221 -20.66 7.51 19.35
C PRO A 221 -19.28 6.87 19.50
N ILE A 222 -19.18 5.54 19.63
CA ILE A 222 -17.90 4.83 19.68
C ILE A 222 -17.22 4.83 18.31
N ALA A 223 -17.97 4.62 17.22
CA ALA A 223 -17.45 4.76 15.86
C ALA A 223 -16.94 6.19 15.60
N GLY A 224 -17.73 7.18 16.00
CA GLY A 224 -17.33 8.59 15.91
C GLY A 224 -16.05 8.90 16.68
N LEU A 225 -15.94 8.41 17.93
CA LEU A 225 -14.75 8.59 18.76
C LEU A 225 -13.51 7.89 18.17
N LEU A 226 -13.65 6.64 17.71
CA LEU A 226 -12.56 5.90 17.07
C LEU A 226 -12.09 6.61 15.80
N THR A 227 -13.02 7.03 14.94
CA THR A 227 -12.70 7.77 13.71
C THR A 227 -12.01 9.10 14.03
N TRP A 228 -12.48 9.83 15.05
CA TRP A 228 -11.82 11.05 15.50
C TRP A 228 -10.39 10.79 15.98
N ALA A 229 -10.20 9.72 16.77
CA ALA A 229 -8.89 9.30 17.25
C ALA A 229 -7.96 8.87 16.10
N ASP A 230 -8.47 8.11 15.12
CA ASP A 230 -7.73 7.70 13.93
C ASP A 230 -7.17 8.93 13.19
N LEU A 231 -7.99 9.96 13.00
CA LEU A 231 -7.59 11.19 12.30
C LEU A 231 -6.67 12.09 13.14
N ASN A 232 -6.96 12.26 14.43
CA ASN A 232 -6.32 13.29 15.26
C ASN A 232 -5.14 12.78 16.10
N ILE A 233 -5.05 11.47 16.33
CA ILE A 233 -4.03 10.81 17.13
C ILE A 233 -3.12 9.97 16.24
N ALA A 234 -3.64 9.04 15.43
CA ALA A 234 -2.76 8.22 14.57
C ALA A 234 -2.11 9.02 13.44
N GLY A 235 -2.74 10.11 12.98
CA GLY A 235 -2.16 11.06 12.04
C GLY A 235 -1.34 12.20 12.67
N ALA A 236 -1.14 12.20 13.99
CA ALA A 236 -0.44 13.28 14.69
C ALA A 236 1.09 13.23 14.50
N SER A 237 1.75 14.38 14.59
CA SER A 237 3.22 14.45 14.63
C SER A 237 3.77 13.82 15.91
N ASP A 238 5.02 13.34 15.86
CA ASP A 238 5.71 12.78 17.04
C ASP A 238 5.72 13.75 18.22
N GLU A 239 5.88 15.05 17.95
CA GLU A 239 5.81 16.10 18.97
C GLU A 239 4.43 16.15 19.65
N LYS A 240 3.34 16.07 18.87
CA LYS A 240 1.98 16.06 19.40
C LYS A 240 1.70 14.78 20.18
N ILE A 241 2.20 13.63 19.71
CA ILE A 241 2.11 12.35 20.43
C ILE A 241 2.86 12.41 21.77
N ALA A 242 4.07 12.99 21.79
CA ALA A 242 4.84 13.16 23.03
C ALA A 242 4.07 14.01 24.06
N LYS A 243 3.50 15.15 23.63
CA LYS A 243 2.66 16.01 24.48
C LYS A 243 1.44 15.27 25.02
N LEU A 244 0.78 14.44 24.20
CA LEU A 244 -0.35 13.61 24.64
C LEU A 244 0.06 12.59 25.71
N ARG A 245 1.22 11.94 25.55
CA ARG A 245 1.74 11.00 26.55
C ARG A 245 2.10 11.69 27.86
N GLU A 246 2.74 12.86 27.81
CA GLU A 246 3.04 13.65 29.00
C GLU A 246 1.76 14.07 29.73
N PHE A 247 0.74 14.50 28.98
CA PHE A 247 -0.57 14.84 29.56
C PHE A 247 -1.23 13.61 30.20
N GLN A 248 -1.21 12.46 29.53
CA GLN A 248 -1.75 11.21 30.06
C GLN A 248 -1.06 10.81 31.37
N GLN A 249 0.27 10.92 31.44
CA GLN A 249 1.02 10.64 32.67
C GLN A 249 0.63 11.58 33.81
N LYS A 250 0.51 12.89 33.53
CA LYS A 250 0.08 13.88 34.54
C LYS A 250 -1.31 13.57 35.11
N VAL A 251 -2.24 13.13 34.27
CA VAL A 251 -3.59 12.74 34.71
C VAL A 251 -3.52 11.46 35.55
N TYR A 252 -2.73 10.48 35.13
CA TYR A 252 -2.52 9.24 35.88
C TYR A 252 -1.97 9.53 37.29
N ASP A 253 -0.90 10.31 37.38
CA ASP A 253 -0.25 10.68 38.64
C ASP A 253 -1.14 11.54 39.56
N ALA A 254 -2.19 12.17 39.04
CA ALA A 254 -3.13 12.99 39.81
C ALA A 254 -4.33 12.19 40.34
N VAL A 255 -4.55 10.98 39.82
CA VAL A 255 -5.68 10.11 40.19
C VAL A 255 -5.21 8.91 41.03
N ASP A 256 -3.95 8.49 40.90
CA ASP A 256 -3.25 7.55 41.80
C ASP A 256 -2.77 8.24 43.10
#